data_AF-A0A954VZU7-F1
#
_entry.id   AF-A0A954VZU7-F1
#
_cell.length_a   1.000
_cell.length_b   1.000
_cell.length_c   1.000
_cell.angle_alpha   90.00
_cell.angle_beta   90.00
_cell.angle_gamma   90.00
#
_symmetry.space_group_name_H-M   'P 1'
#
loop_
_entity.id
_entity.type
_entity.pdbx_description
1 polymer ?
#
loop_
_entity_poly.entity_id
_entity_poly.type
_entity_poly.pdbx_seq_one_letter_code
_entity_poly.pdbx_strand_id
1 'polypeptide(L)'
;MAKRSKAKVNMSQLVRDYQAAHPNASAKEVADAVGAKPSLVYNLRSNEKKKGMSASGRVRKVVRGSVKSNASSDLDAAVEFIEKVGGLSNAARIIESLQRLSESIS
;
A
#
# COMPACT_ATOMS: atom_id res chain seq x y z
N MET A 1 5.89 1.74 20.25
CA MET A 1 6.10 0.42 19.61
C MET A 1 4.80 -0.03 18.95
N ALA A 2 4.72 -0.02 17.62
CA ALA A 2 3.53 -0.48 16.89
C ALA A 2 3.50 -2.03 16.87
N LYS A 3 2.45 -2.62 17.45
CA LYS A 3 2.21 -4.07 17.42
C LYS A 3 2.01 -4.52 15.96
N ARG A 4 2.97 -5.27 15.40
CA ARG A 4 2.77 -6.02 14.16
C ARG A 4 1.79 -7.16 14.45
N SER A 5 0.53 -6.96 14.09
CA SER A 5 -0.49 -8.02 14.14
C SER A 5 -0.02 -9.17 13.26
N LYS A 6 0.02 -10.38 13.84
CA LYS A 6 0.32 -11.63 13.11
C LYS A 6 -0.51 -11.64 11.83
N ALA A 7 0.17 -11.79 10.69
CA ALA A 7 -0.44 -11.76 9.36
C ALA A 7 -1.50 -12.86 9.27
N LYS A 8 -2.73 -12.51 9.63
CA LYS A 8 -3.91 -13.34 9.44
C LYS A 8 -4.01 -13.58 7.94
N VAL A 9 -3.96 -14.84 7.52
CA VAL A 9 -4.06 -15.23 6.12
C VAL A 9 -5.22 -14.43 5.50
N ASN A 10 -4.89 -13.57 4.55
CA ASN A 10 -5.82 -12.57 4.07
C ASN A 10 -6.77 -13.26 3.10
N MET A 11 -7.85 -13.84 3.63
CA MET A 11 -8.85 -14.61 2.87
C MET A 11 -9.35 -13.86 1.64
N SER A 12 -9.47 -12.53 1.73
CA SER A 12 -9.87 -11.68 0.60
C SER A 12 -8.88 -11.71 -0.56
N GLN A 13 -7.59 -11.88 -0.28
CA GLN A 13 -6.56 -11.99 -1.31
C GLN A 13 -6.65 -13.36 -2.00
N LEU A 14 -6.78 -14.43 -1.23
CA LEU A 14 -6.95 -15.78 -1.77
C LEU A 14 -8.20 -15.91 -2.66
N VAL A 15 -9.30 -15.27 -2.28
CA VAL A 15 -10.52 -15.24 -3.11
C VAL A 15 -10.28 -14.51 -4.43
N ARG A 16 -9.52 -13.40 -4.43
CA ARG A 16 -9.20 -12.66 -5.66
C ARG A 16 -8.25 -13.44 -6.57
N ASP A 17 -7.22 -14.05 -5.98
CA ASP A 17 -6.23 -14.83 -6.71
C ASP A 17 -6.91 -16.05 -7.38
N TYR A 18 -7.80 -16.73 -6.67
CA TYR A 18 -8.58 -17.84 -7.22
C TYR A 18 -9.58 -17.38 -8.31
N GLN A 19 -10.23 -16.22 -8.13
CA GLN A 19 -11.11 -15.66 -9.16
C GLN A 19 -10.35 -15.20 -10.41
N ALA A 20 -9.13 -14.71 -10.26
CA ALA A 20 -8.28 -14.32 -11.38
C ALA A 20 -7.84 -15.55 -12.19
N ALA A 21 -7.52 -16.66 -11.51
CA ALA A 21 -7.19 -17.93 -12.16
C ALA A 21 -8.43 -18.63 -12.75
N HIS A 22 -9.61 -18.44 -12.16
CA HIS A 22 -10.87 -19.06 -12.56
C HIS A 22 -12.00 -18.03 -12.72
N PRO A 23 -11.99 -17.21 -13.79
CA PRO A 23 -12.95 -16.11 -13.96
C PRO A 23 -14.42 -16.58 -14.08
N ASN A 24 -14.63 -17.82 -14.54
CA ASN A 24 -15.96 -18.41 -14.71
C ASN A 24 -16.44 -19.23 -13.50
N ALA A 25 -15.62 -19.39 -12.45
CA ALA A 25 -16.02 -20.15 -11.28
C ALA A 25 -17.23 -19.51 -10.58
N SER A 26 -18.16 -20.33 -10.12
CA SER A 26 -19.29 -19.88 -9.31
C SER A 26 -18.81 -19.41 -7.93
N ALA A 27 -19.57 -18.52 -7.28
CA ALA A 27 -19.19 -18.01 -5.96
C ALA A 27 -19.12 -19.12 -4.89
N LYS A 28 -19.83 -20.23 -5.10
CA LYS A 28 -19.81 -21.41 -4.24
C LYS A 28 -18.50 -22.19 -4.39
N GLU A 29 -18.08 -22.48 -5.62
CA GLU A 29 -16.82 -23.18 -5.90
C GLU A 29 -15.60 -22.39 -5.38
N VAL A 30 -15.61 -21.08 -5.54
CA VAL A 30 -14.54 -20.20 -5.01
C VAL A 30 -14.51 -20.23 -3.48
N ALA A 31 -15.68 -20.24 -2.84
CA ALA A 31 -15.79 -20.29 -1.39
C ALA A 31 -15.29 -21.63 -0.84
N ASP A 32 -15.67 -22.73 -1.49
CA ASP A 32 -15.27 -24.08 -1.11
C ASP A 32 -13.75 -24.29 -1.31
N ALA A 33 -13.17 -23.79 -2.40
CA ALA A 33 -11.74 -23.90 -2.69
C ALA A 33 -10.85 -23.11 -1.72
N VAL A 34 -11.32 -21.96 -1.25
CA VAL A 34 -10.55 -21.05 -0.36
C VAL A 34 -10.92 -21.24 1.12
N GLY A 35 -11.92 -22.07 1.43
CA GLY A 35 -12.43 -22.24 2.80
C GLY A 35 -13.12 -20.98 3.34
N ALA A 36 -13.69 -20.16 2.45
CA ALA A 36 -14.35 -18.91 2.78
C ALA A 36 -15.87 -19.07 2.84
N LYS A 37 -16.57 -18.09 3.42
CA LYS A 37 -18.04 -18.02 3.33
C LYS A 37 -18.46 -17.49 1.95
N PRO A 38 -19.46 -18.08 1.27
CA PRO A 38 -19.95 -17.58 0.00
C PRO A 38 -20.34 -16.09 0.02
N SER A 39 -20.88 -15.60 1.14
CA SER A 39 -21.21 -14.18 1.33
C SER A 39 -20.00 -13.25 1.18
N LEU A 40 -18.80 -13.69 1.56
CA LEU A 40 -17.56 -12.92 1.38
C LEU A 40 -17.25 -12.75 -0.11
N VAL A 41 -17.43 -13.81 -0.88
CA VAL A 41 -17.18 -13.85 -2.33
C VAL A 41 -18.15 -12.91 -3.07
N TYR A 42 -19.43 -12.92 -2.71
CA TYR A 42 -20.43 -11.99 -3.25
C TYR A 42 -20.11 -10.52 -2.94
N ASN A 43 -19.69 -10.23 -1.70
CA ASN A 43 -19.31 -8.89 -1.30
C ASN A 43 -18.09 -8.37 -2.05
N LEU A 44 -17.08 -9.23 -2.29
CA LEU A 44 -15.90 -8.86 -3.06
C LEU A 44 -16.26 -8.54 -4.52
N ARG A 45 -17.05 -9.39 -5.19
CA ARG A 45 -17.55 -9.14 -6.56
C ARG A 45 -18.38 -7.85 -6.66
N SER A 46 -19.25 -7.60 -5.68
CA SER A 46 -20.09 -6.39 -5.64
C SER A 46 -19.25 -5.12 -5.46
N ASN A 47 -18.23 -5.18 -4.61
CA ASN A 47 -17.33 -4.05 -4.37
C ASN A 47 -16.39 -3.77 -5.56
N GLU A 48 -15.98 -4.80 -6.30
CA GLU A 48 -15.20 -4.63 -7.54
C GLU A 48 -16.00 -3.90 -8.62
N LYS A 49 -17.28 -4.25 -8.80
CA LYS A 49 -18.18 -3.52 -9.71
C LYS A 49 -18.38 -2.06 -9.30
N LYS A 50 -18.49 -1.78 -7.99
CA LYS A 50 -18.62 -0.41 -7.45
C LYS A 50 -17.35 0.42 -7.62
N LYS A 51 -16.16 -0.19 -7.64
CA LYS A 51 -14.89 0.51 -7.84
C LYS A 51 -14.78 1.16 -9.23
N GLY A 52 -15.50 0.64 -10.23
CA GLY A 52 -15.67 1.27 -11.54
C GLY A 52 -16.74 2.36 -11.61
N MET A 53 -17.66 2.43 -10.65
CA MET A 53 -18.79 3.38 -10.65
C MET A 53 -18.60 4.58 -9.70
N SER A 54 -17.63 4.57 -8.80
CA SER A 54 -17.44 5.66 -7.82
C SER A 54 -16.58 6.83 -8.28
N ALA A 55 -16.38 7.01 -9.59
CA ALA A 55 -15.71 8.18 -10.15
C ALA A 55 -16.65 9.38 -10.38
N SER A 56 -17.95 9.24 -10.12
CA SER A 56 -18.91 10.34 -10.27
C SER A 56 -19.72 10.54 -8.99
N GLY A 57 -19.63 11.73 -8.40
CA GLY A 57 -20.68 12.24 -7.51
C GLY A 57 -20.52 12.01 -6.01
N ARG A 58 -19.36 12.33 -5.42
CA ARG A 58 -19.38 12.88 -4.04
C ARG A 58 -18.23 13.85 -3.83
N VAL A 59 -18.51 15.12 -4.10
CA VAL A 59 -17.67 16.25 -3.68
C VAL A 59 -17.54 16.18 -2.16
N ARG A 60 -16.39 15.68 -1.67
CA ARG A 60 -16.01 15.89 -0.28
C ARG A 60 -15.39 17.27 -0.20
N LYS A 61 -16.13 18.24 0.35
CA LYS A 61 -15.57 19.51 0.80
C LYS A 61 -14.62 19.20 1.96
N VAL A 62 -13.34 18.98 1.66
CA VAL A 62 -12.26 18.97 2.66
C VAL A 62 -11.60 20.34 2.59
N VAL A 63 -12.01 21.22 3.49
CA VAL A 63 -11.23 22.41 3.83
C VAL A 63 -10.12 21.95 4.76
N ARG A 64 -8.91 21.84 4.21
CA ARG A 64 -7.63 22.09 4.88
C ARG A 64 -6.54 21.90 3.83
N GLY A 65 -5.80 22.97 3.55
CA GLY A 65 -4.72 22.97 2.58
C GLY A 65 -3.76 21.82 2.85
N SER A 66 -3.83 20.79 2.01
CA SER A 66 -2.79 19.79 1.94
C SER A 66 -1.64 20.42 1.17
N VAL A 67 -0.59 20.83 1.88
CA VAL A 67 0.73 20.81 1.26
C VAL A 67 0.87 19.40 0.70
N LYS A 68 1.00 19.27 -0.63
CA LYS A 68 1.35 18.00 -1.28
C LYS A 68 2.71 17.60 -0.70
N SER A 69 2.71 16.83 0.38
CA SER A 69 3.92 16.14 0.78
C SER A 69 4.14 15.06 -0.27
N ASN A 70 5.14 15.29 -1.11
CA ASN A 70 5.69 14.32 -2.05
C ASN A 70 6.42 13.19 -1.30
N ALA A 71 5.92 12.82 -0.11
CA ALA A 71 6.56 11.91 0.81
C ALA A 71 6.83 10.55 0.18
N SER A 72 6.06 10.12 -0.82
CA SER A 72 6.37 8.89 -1.57
C SER A 72 7.61 9.04 -2.45
N SER A 73 7.71 10.12 -3.25
CA SER A 73 8.89 10.30 -4.12
C SER A 73 10.16 10.63 -3.34
N ASP A 74 10.02 11.33 -2.21
CA ASP A 74 11.15 11.65 -1.35
C ASP A 74 11.70 10.39 -0.66
N LEU A 75 10.81 9.45 -0.31
CA LEU A 75 11.21 8.15 0.23
C LEU A 75 11.87 7.27 -0.83
N ASP A 76 11.36 7.27 -2.07
CA ASP A 76 11.97 6.53 -3.18
C ASP A 76 13.41 7.03 -3.45
N ALA A 77 13.60 8.35 -3.48
CA ALA A 77 14.93 8.97 -3.63
C ALA A 77 15.85 8.66 -2.44
N ALA A 78 15.32 8.62 -1.21
CA ALA A 78 16.08 8.25 -0.02
C ALA A 78 16.54 6.78 -0.07
N VAL A 79 15.70 5.87 -0.55
CA VAL A 79 16.04 4.45 -0.72
C VAL A 79 17.15 4.30 -1.77
N GLU A 80 17.01 4.96 -2.92
CA GLU A 80 18.03 4.92 -3.97
C GLU A 80 19.39 5.45 -3.47
N PHE A 81 19.38 6.53 -2.68
CA PHE A 81 20.60 7.06 -2.06
C PHE A 81 21.23 6.04 -1.09
N ILE A 82 20.43 5.42 -0.22
CA ILE A 82 20.90 4.41 0.73
C ILE A 82 21.56 3.23 0.01
N GLU A 83 20.98 2.78 -1.11
CA GLU A 83 21.56 1.71 -1.93
C GLU A 83 22.89 2.14 -2.55
N LYS A 84 22.96 3.34 -3.14
CA LYS A 84 24.17 3.88 -3.78
C LYS A 84 25.36 3.99 -2.82
N VAL A 85 25.12 4.36 -1.56
CA VAL A 85 26.18 4.52 -0.55
C VAL A 85 26.54 3.24 0.20
N GLY A 86 25.93 2.11 -0.19
CA GLY A 86 26.23 0.79 0.39
C GLY A 86 25.54 0.53 1.73
N GLY A 87 24.40 1.17 1.98
CA GLY A 87 23.53 0.90 3.11
C GLY A 87 23.34 2.06 4.09
N LEU A 88 22.40 1.86 5.02
CA LEU A 88 21.88 2.92 5.90
C LEU A 88 22.95 3.54 6.80
N SER A 89 23.90 2.75 7.31
CA SER A 89 24.97 3.23 8.20
C SER A 89 25.90 4.23 7.50
N ASN A 90 26.19 4.00 6.21
CA ASN A 90 27.02 4.92 5.43
C ASN A 90 26.25 6.19 5.07
N ALA A 91 24.97 6.05 4.70
CA ALA A 91 24.08 7.19 4.45
C ALA A 91 24.02 8.15 5.65
N ALA A 92 23.87 7.60 6.87
CA ALA A 92 23.82 8.39 8.10
C ALA A 92 25.10 9.19 8.35
N ARG A 93 26.27 8.58 8.15
CA ARG A 93 27.58 9.26 8.31
C ARG A 93 27.78 10.39 7.31
N ILE A 94 27.33 10.20 6.07
CA ILE A 94 27.41 11.23 5.03
C ILE A 94 26.50 12.41 5.38
N ILE A 95 25.26 12.14 5.79
CA ILE A 95 24.31 13.17 6.21
C ILE A 95 24.87 13.98 7.39
N GLU A 96 25.43 13.31 8.40
CA GLU A 96 26.06 13.96 9.55
C GLU A 96 27.25 14.84 9.13
N SER A 97 28.06 14.36 8.17
CA SER A 97 29.19 15.13 7.63
C SER A 97 28.73 16.37 6.87
N LEU A 98 27.66 16.25 6.07
CA LEU A 98 27.06 17.38 5.36
C LEU A 98 26.47 18.42 6.30
N GLN A 99 25.84 17.98 7.40
CA GLN A 99 25.33 18.89 8.43
C GLN A 99 26.46 19.72 9.05
N ARG A 100 27.55 19.07 9.48
CA ARG A 100 28.72 19.76 10.04
C ARG A 100 29.36 20.75 9.06
N LEU A 101 29.42 20.40 7.77
CA LEU A 101 29.91 21.31 6.72
C LEU A 101 28.97 22.50 6.53
N SER A 102 27.65 22.28 6.55
CA SER A 102 26.67 23.36 6.38
C SER A 102 26.69 24.37 7.53
N GLU A 103 26.92 23.89 8.75
CA GLU A 103 27.08 24.72 9.95
C GLU A 103 28.42 25.46 9.98
N SER A 104 29.45 24.93 9.32
CA SER A 104 30.74 25.59 9.19
C SER A 104 30.78 26.67 8.10
N ILE A 105 29.82 26.66 7.18
CA ILE A 105 29.73 27.61 6.06
C ILE A 105 28.72 28.74 6.35
N SER A 106 27.86 28.59 7.37
CA SER A 106 26.94 29.64 7.85
C SER A 106 27.57 30.46 8.97
#